data_AF-A0A8D8A1I1-F1
#
_entry.id   AF-A0A8D8A1I1-F1
#
_cell.length_a   1.000
_cell.length_b   1.000
_cell.length_c   1.000
_cell.angle_alpha   90.00
_cell.angle_beta   90.00
_cell.angle_gamma   90.00
#
_symmetry.space_group_name_H-M   'P 1'
#
loop_
_entity.id
_entity.type
_entity.pdbx_description
1 polymer ?
#
loop_
_entity_poly.entity_id
_entity_poly.type
_entity_poly.pdbx_seq_one_letter_code
_entity_poly.pdbx_strand_id
1 'polypeptide(L)'
;SLLVEIQPSLKNTAKMNVERDIQCANCGVAFTSNRAHQNHIKDGNCQRKITYPCKKCGMVFDKLTRMHYHLYSHKERETCSKCGATFGYRSALVRHLKKSRCSQNQTQEQSENQAVQQTPTFPCKICGQIFHSYTRMLYHRRNHQK
;
A
#
# COMPACT_ATOMS: atom_id res chain seq x y z
N SER A 1 -51.83 20.22 -7.63
CA SER A 1 -50.51 20.37 -8.27
C SER A 1 -49.67 21.38 -7.51
N LEU A 2 -48.38 21.07 -7.38
CA LEU A 2 -47.37 21.70 -6.53
C LEU A 2 -47.27 23.21 -6.71
N LEU A 3 -47.12 23.93 -5.59
CA LEU A 3 -46.14 25.01 -5.43
C LEU A 3 -45.67 24.98 -3.96
N VAL A 4 -44.61 24.22 -3.69
CA VAL A 4 -43.80 24.41 -2.48
C VAL A 4 -42.48 24.99 -2.96
N GLU A 5 -42.34 26.30 -2.75
CA GLU A 5 -41.09 27.05 -2.91
C GLU A 5 -40.11 26.55 -1.84
N ILE A 6 -39.18 25.67 -2.22
CA ILE A 6 -38.01 25.36 -1.40
C ILE A 6 -36.87 26.24 -1.89
N GLN A 7 -36.66 27.36 -1.19
CA GLN A 7 -35.43 28.15 -1.29
C GLN A 7 -34.23 27.26 -0.91
N PRO A 8 -33.25 27.03 -1.79
CA PRO A 8 -32.01 26.39 -1.37
C PRO A 8 -31.22 27.39 -0.53
N SER A 9 -31.15 27.13 0.78
CA SER A 9 -30.26 27.82 1.71
C SER A 9 -28.84 27.72 1.18
N LEU A 10 -28.36 28.82 0.58
CA LEU A 10 -27.04 28.93 0.00
C LEU A 10 -26.02 28.70 1.10
N LYS A 11 -25.28 27.59 0.90
CA LYS A 11 -24.19 27.12 1.73
C LYS A 11 -23.31 28.31 2.09
N ASN A 12 -23.19 28.54 3.40
CA ASN A 12 -22.29 29.48 4.02
C ASN A 12 -20.85 29.13 3.57
N THR A 13 -20.38 29.78 2.51
CA THR A 13 -19.00 29.65 2.06
C THR A 13 -18.15 30.35 3.11
N ALA A 14 -17.57 29.55 4.01
CA ALA A 14 -16.59 30.03 4.97
C ALA A 14 -15.46 30.74 4.21
N LYS A 15 -15.45 32.07 4.28
CA LYS A 15 -14.30 32.89 3.91
C LYS A 15 -13.13 32.45 4.78
N MET A 16 -12.15 31.77 4.20
CA MET A 16 -10.91 31.43 4.89
C MET A 16 -10.13 32.72 5.11
N ASN A 17 -10.17 33.26 6.34
CA ASN A 17 -9.31 34.36 6.74
C ASN A 17 -8.07 33.77 7.39
N VAL A 18 -7.00 33.65 6.60
CA VAL A 18 -5.78 32.90 6.93
C VAL A 18 -4.99 33.48 8.14
N GLU A 19 -5.31 34.70 8.59
CA GLU A 19 -4.53 35.38 9.63
C GLU A 19 -4.89 35.04 11.09
N ARG A 20 -5.90 34.18 11.36
CA ARG A 20 -6.33 33.95 12.76
C ARG A 20 -6.88 32.56 13.10
N ASP A 21 -6.82 31.60 12.18
CA ASP A 21 -7.36 30.26 12.42
C ASP A 21 -6.35 29.35 13.14
N ILE A 22 -6.87 28.56 14.09
CA ILE A 22 -6.13 27.53 14.82
C ILE A 22 -6.33 26.20 14.09
N GLN A 23 -5.25 25.57 13.60
CA GLN A 23 -5.33 24.30 12.87
C GLN A 23 -5.05 23.08 13.77
N CYS A 24 -5.88 22.02 13.69
CA CYS A 24 -5.54 20.75 14.34
C CYS A 24 -4.36 20.11 13.60
N ALA A 25 -3.23 19.91 14.28
CA ALA A 25 -2.03 19.31 13.68
C ALA A 25 -2.25 17.87 13.16
N ASN A 26 -3.25 17.15 13.68
CA ASN A 26 -3.47 15.76 13.28
C ASN A 26 -4.34 15.63 12.02
N CYS A 27 -5.32 16.52 11.79
CA CYS A 27 -6.27 16.40 10.67
C CYS A 27 -6.27 17.62 9.72
N GLY A 28 -5.62 18.72 10.08
CA GLY A 28 -5.52 19.95 9.28
C GLY A 28 -6.77 20.84 9.28
N VAL A 29 -7.83 20.47 10.02
CA VAL A 29 -9.04 21.30 10.11
C VAL A 29 -8.73 22.60 10.85
N ALA A 30 -9.16 23.72 10.27
CA ALA A 30 -8.99 25.07 10.80
C ALA A 30 -10.22 25.48 11.64
N PHE A 31 -9.97 26.16 12.75
CA PHE A 31 -10.98 26.65 13.68
C PHE A 31 -10.77 28.12 13.97
N THR A 32 -11.85 28.89 13.93
CA THR A 32 -11.84 30.33 14.26
C THR A 32 -11.77 30.61 15.77
N SER A 33 -11.83 29.57 16.62
CA SER A 33 -11.77 29.71 18.08
C SER A 33 -11.08 28.53 18.78
N ASN A 34 -10.38 28.82 19.87
CA ASN A 34 -9.69 27.80 20.66
C ASN A 34 -10.68 26.80 21.29
N ARG A 35 -11.87 27.24 21.72
CA ARG A 35 -12.87 26.33 22.31
C ARG A 35 -13.37 25.29 21.32
N ALA A 36 -13.59 25.68 20.05
CA ALA A 36 -13.98 24.74 19.01
C ALA A 36 -12.85 23.72 18.69
N HIS A 37 -11.61 24.19 18.63
CA HIS A 37 -10.44 23.32 18.45
C HIS A 37 -10.26 22.31 19.61
N GLN A 38 -10.42 22.75 20.86
CA GLN A 38 -10.31 21.86 22.02
C GLN A 38 -11.42 20.81 22.07
N ASN A 39 -12.66 21.18 21.79
CA ASN A 39 -13.77 20.21 21.71
C ASN A 39 -13.54 19.20 20.58
N HIS A 40 -13.06 19.64 19.42
CA HIS A 40 -12.72 18.75 18.31
C HIS A 40 -11.68 17.68 18.69
N ILE A 41 -10.66 18.03 19.47
CA ILE A 41 -9.67 17.08 19.98
C ILE A 41 -10.31 16.15 21.02
N LYS A 42 -11.03 16.72 21.99
CA LYS A 42 -11.64 16.00 23.13
C LYS A 42 -12.67 14.96 22.69
N ASP A 43 -13.47 15.29 21.68
CA ASP A 43 -14.52 14.43 21.15
C ASP A 43 -13.98 13.32 20.22
N GLY A 44 -12.65 13.26 20.02
CA GLY A 44 -12.01 12.27 19.15
C GLY A 44 -12.24 12.51 17.65
N ASN A 45 -12.76 13.68 17.27
CA ASN A 45 -12.98 14.07 15.88
C ASN A 45 -11.66 14.37 15.14
N CYS A 46 -10.54 14.51 15.86
CA CYS A 46 -9.21 14.68 15.26
C CYS A 46 -8.55 13.35 14.91
N GLN A 47 -9.16 12.59 13.99
CA GLN A 47 -8.52 11.44 13.35
C GLN A 47 -7.72 11.90 12.13
N ARG A 48 -6.40 11.65 12.13
CA ARG A 48 -5.59 11.80 10.93
C ARG A 48 -6.11 10.82 9.90
N LYS A 49 -6.61 11.32 8.76
CA LYS A 49 -7.00 10.47 7.64
C LYS A 49 -5.74 9.83 7.08
N ILE A 50 -5.38 8.65 7.59
CA ILE A 50 -4.29 7.86 7.04
C ILE A 50 -4.72 7.45 5.64
N THR A 51 -3.92 7.86 4.67
CA THR A 51 -4.15 7.53 3.27
C THR A 51 -3.00 6.68 2.75
N TYR A 52 -3.30 5.90 1.72
CA TYR A 52 -2.37 4.96 1.11
C TYR A 52 -2.25 5.30 -0.37
N PRO A 53 -1.29 6.15 -0.77
CA PRO A 53 -1.11 6.53 -2.16
C PRO A 53 -0.44 5.41 -2.97
N CYS A 54 -0.95 5.16 -4.18
CA CYS A 54 -0.29 4.29 -5.15
C CYS A 54 0.96 4.99 -5.71
N LYS A 55 2.14 4.39 -5.52
CA LYS A 55 3.40 4.95 -6.03
C LYS A 55 3.51 4.98 -7.56
N LYS A 56 2.68 4.20 -8.27
CA LYS A 56 2.70 4.13 -9.74
C LYS A 56 1.84 5.21 -10.41
N CYS A 57 0.66 5.48 -9.88
CA CYS A 57 -0.32 6.37 -10.52
C CYS A 57 -0.81 7.54 -9.63
N GLY A 58 -0.35 7.61 -8.38
CA GLY A 58 -0.74 8.66 -7.44
C GLY A 58 -2.15 8.52 -6.83
N MET A 59 -2.95 7.54 -7.26
CA MET A 59 -4.30 7.34 -6.71
C MET A 59 -4.25 7.06 -5.21
N VAL A 60 -5.09 7.75 -4.45
CA VAL A 60 -5.08 7.73 -2.98
C VAL A 60 -6.23 6.87 -2.45
N PHE A 61 -5.92 5.95 -1.55
CA PHE A 61 -6.90 5.06 -0.94
C PHE A 61 -7.04 5.32 0.56
N ASP A 62 -8.23 5.06 1.09
CA ASP A 62 -8.55 5.14 2.52
C ASP A 62 -8.15 3.87 3.30
N LYS A 63 -7.89 2.77 2.60
CA LYS A 63 -7.48 1.49 3.18
C LYS A 63 -6.30 0.88 2.44
N LEU A 64 -5.34 0.32 3.18
CA LEU A 64 -4.17 -0.36 2.62
C LEU A 64 -4.57 -1.54 1.72
N THR A 65 -5.58 -2.32 2.12
CA THR A 65 -6.10 -3.44 1.33
C THR A 65 -6.62 -3.00 -0.03
N ARG A 66 -7.37 -1.88 -0.10
CA ARG A 66 -7.87 -1.34 -1.38
C ARG A 66 -6.74 -0.88 -2.28
N MET A 67 -5.73 -0.21 -1.73
CA MET A 67 -4.52 0.15 -2.46
C MET A 67 -3.80 -1.09 -3.01
N HIS A 68 -3.61 -2.12 -2.19
CA HIS A 68 -3.02 -3.39 -2.63
C HIS A 68 -3.84 -4.07 -3.74
N TYR A 69 -5.17 -4.08 -3.63
CA TYR A 69 -6.02 -4.62 -4.70
C TYR A 69 -5.89 -3.81 -5.99
N HIS A 70 -5.81 -2.49 -5.90
CA HIS A 70 -5.57 -1.63 -7.05
C HIS A 70 -4.24 -1.91 -7.73
N LEU A 71 -3.17 -2.27 -7.00
CA LEU A 71 -1.88 -2.64 -7.61
C LEU A 71 -1.99 -3.82 -8.59
N TYR A 72 -3.02 -4.66 -8.48
CA TYR A 72 -3.27 -5.72 -9.47
C TYR A 72 -3.68 -5.18 -10.84
N SER A 73 -4.29 -3.98 -10.92
CA SER A 73 -4.58 -3.32 -12.20
C SER A 73 -3.32 -2.84 -12.92
N HIS A 74 -2.23 -2.63 -12.18
CA HIS A 74 -0.92 -2.25 -12.71
C HIS A 74 -0.02 -3.45 -13.01
N LYS A 75 -0.49 -4.68 -12.82
CA LYS A 75 0.26 -5.87 -13.23
C LYS A 75 -0.01 -6.13 -14.69
N GLU A 76 1.05 -6.37 -15.44
CA GLU A 76 0.95 -6.91 -16.77
C GLU A 76 0.30 -8.29 -16.69
N ARG A 77 -0.61 -8.57 -17.61
CA ARG A 77 -1.29 -9.85 -17.65
C ARG A 77 -0.37 -10.88 -18.31
N GLU A 78 -0.38 -12.08 -17.79
CA GLU A 78 0.42 -13.19 -18.28
C GLU A 78 -0.36 -13.93 -19.36
N THR A 79 0.16 -14.00 -20.58
CA THR A 79 -0.54 -14.66 -21.70
C THR A 79 0.10 -16.00 -22.02
N CYS A 80 -0.72 -17.04 -22.13
CA CYS A 80 -0.30 -18.34 -22.65
C CYS A 80 -0.09 -18.21 -24.17
N SER A 81 1.14 -18.31 -24.65
CA SER A 81 1.41 -18.10 -26.07
C SER A 81 0.90 -19.24 -26.98
N LYS A 82 0.50 -20.39 -26.40
CA LYS A 82 -0.10 -21.49 -27.16
C LYS A 82 -1.59 -21.32 -27.44
N CYS A 83 -2.36 -20.72 -26.53
CA CYS A 83 -3.81 -20.60 -26.68
C CYS A 83 -4.34 -19.17 -26.54
N GLY A 84 -3.47 -18.19 -26.27
CA GLY A 84 -3.85 -16.79 -26.07
C GLY A 84 -4.55 -16.49 -24.75
N ALA A 85 -4.76 -17.49 -23.88
CA ALA A 85 -5.43 -17.28 -22.60
C ALA A 85 -4.61 -16.32 -21.73
N THR A 86 -5.28 -15.30 -21.19
CA THR A 86 -4.66 -14.21 -20.43
C THR A 86 -5.01 -14.33 -18.95
N PHE A 87 -4.01 -14.20 -18.07
CA PHE A 87 -4.14 -14.41 -16.63
C PHE A 87 -3.62 -13.20 -15.85
N GLY A 88 -4.31 -12.83 -14.77
CA GLY A 88 -3.87 -11.73 -13.90
C GLY A 88 -2.67 -12.05 -13.00
N TYR A 89 -2.25 -13.32 -12.95
CA TYR A 89 -1.16 -13.79 -12.08
C TYR A 89 -0.35 -14.90 -12.75
N ARG A 90 0.98 -14.87 -12.56
CA ARG A 90 1.89 -15.94 -13.02
C ARG A 90 1.54 -17.30 -12.44
N SER A 91 1.11 -17.38 -11.18
CA SER A 91 0.66 -18.63 -10.56
C SER A 91 -0.58 -19.23 -11.26
N ALA A 92 -1.49 -18.38 -11.76
CA ALA A 92 -2.66 -18.82 -12.51
C ALA A 92 -2.27 -19.35 -13.89
N LEU A 93 -1.34 -18.68 -14.58
CA LEU A 93 -0.75 -19.19 -15.83
C LEU A 93 -0.05 -20.53 -15.60
N VAL A 94 0.85 -20.65 -14.61
CA VAL A 94 1.55 -21.90 -14.29
C VAL A 94 0.58 -23.06 -14.03
N ARG A 95 -0.50 -22.80 -13.29
CA ARG A 95 -1.56 -23.80 -13.05
C ARG A 95 -2.27 -24.20 -14.35
N HIS A 96 -2.54 -23.24 -15.24
CA HIS A 96 -3.07 -23.51 -16.57
C HIS A 96 -2.11 -24.39 -17.39
N LEU A 97 -0.83 -24.05 -17.46
CA LEU A 97 0.19 -24.82 -18.20
C LEU A 97 0.33 -26.26 -17.67
N LYS A 98 0.13 -26.47 -16.35
CA LYS A 98 0.21 -27.78 -15.70
C LYS A 98 -1.03 -28.65 -15.91
N LYS A 99 -2.23 -28.06 -15.96
CA LYS A 99 -3.50 -28.79 -16.07
C LYS A 99 -4.03 -28.92 -17.50
N SER A 100 -3.66 -28.01 -18.39
CA SER A 100 -4.15 -27.98 -19.78
C SER A 100 -3.10 -28.56 -20.73
N ARG A 101 -3.51 -28.97 -21.94
CA ARG A 101 -2.59 -29.34 -23.05
C ARG A 101 -1.73 -28.17 -23.57
N CYS A 102 -1.74 -27.06 -22.84
CA CYS A 102 -0.98 -25.85 -23.13
C CYS A 102 0.35 -25.82 -22.37
N SER A 103 1.05 -26.96 -22.24
CA SER A 103 2.38 -26.97 -21.60
C SER A 103 3.36 -26.14 -22.44
N GLN A 104 3.84 -25.05 -21.87
CA GLN A 104 4.98 -24.31 -22.40
C GLN A 104 6.08 -24.31 -21.34
N ASN A 105 7.28 -24.69 -21.75
CA ASN A 105 8.51 -24.31 -21.07
C ASN A 105 8.73 -22.83 -21.35
N GLN A 106 8.15 -21.95 -20.55
CA GLN A 106 8.67 -20.58 -20.46
C GLN A 106 9.96 -20.65 -19.64
N THR A 107 11.05 -21.06 -20.29
CA THR A 107 12.40 -20.76 -19.81
C THR A 107 12.47 -19.25 -19.67
N GLN A 108 12.59 -18.81 -18.42
CA GLN A 108 13.00 -17.45 -18.12
C GLN A 108 14.32 -17.23 -18.85
N GLU A 109 14.40 -16.20 -19.67
CA GLU A 109 15.67 -15.55 -19.99
C GLU A 109 16.25 -15.06 -18.66
N GLN A 110 16.95 -15.95 -17.97
CA GLN A 110 17.96 -15.62 -16.98
C GLN A 110 19.28 -15.94 -17.68
N SER A 111 19.94 -14.88 -18.14
CA SER A 111 21.33 -14.92 -18.50
C SER A 111 22.14 -15.54 -17.35
N GLU A 112 22.84 -16.61 -17.71
CA GLU A 112 24.15 -17.03 -17.17
C GLU A 112 24.19 -17.70 -15.78
N ASN A 113 24.07 -19.03 -15.83
CA ASN A 113 24.98 -20.03 -15.24
C ASN A 113 25.93 -19.58 -14.10
N GLN A 114 25.70 -20.09 -12.87
CA GLN A 114 26.58 -21.08 -12.21
C GLN A 114 26.10 -21.46 -10.79
N ALA A 115 25.74 -22.75 -10.65
CA ALA A 115 25.92 -23.67 -9.52
C ALA A 115 25.43 -23.36 -8.06
N VAL A 116 24.95 -24.46 -7.46
CA VAL A 116 24.84 -24.79 -6.02
C VAL A 116 23.53 -24.39 -5.30
N GLN A 117 22.94 -25.37 -4.63
CA GLN A 117 21.83 -25.24 -3.68
C GLN A 117 22.20 -24.25 -2.56
N GLN A 118 21.76 -22.99 -2.65
CA GLN A 118 22.00 -22.01 -1.59
C GLN A 118 20.73 -21.83 -0.74
N THR A 119 20.73 -22.43 0.44
CA THR A 119 19.75 -22.08 1.50
C THR A 119 19.93 -20.59 1.84
N PRO A 120 18.84 -19.82 2.05
CA PRO A 120 18.97 -18.40 2.37
C PRO A 120 19.76 -18.24 3.67
N THR A 121 20.91 -17.58 3.57
CA THR A 121 21.78 -17.27 4.70
C THR A 121 21.64 -15.79 5.10
N PHE A 122 21.87 -15.53 6.38
CA PHE A 122 21.69 -14.23 7.03
C PHE A 122 22.96 -13.88 7.81
N PRO A 123 23.91 -13.16 7.21
CA PRO A 123 25.17 -12.80 7.87
C PRO A 123 24.97 -11.67 8.89
N CYS A 124 25.65 -11.77 10.04
CA CYS A 124 25.76 -10.70 11.02
C CYS A 124 26.67 -9.59 10.48
N LYS A 125 26.16 -8.35 10.41
CA LYS A 125 26.95 -7.20 9.92
C LYS A 125 28.05 -6.72 10.86
N ILE A 126 28.08 -7.21 12.11
CA ILE A 126 29.06 -6.79 13.12
C ILE A 126 30.27 -7.72 13.11
N CYS A 127 30.05 -9.05 13.13
CA CYS A 127 31.14 -10.03 13.22
C CYS A 127 31.22 -11.02 12.05
N GLY A 128 30.35 -10.89 11.03
CA GLY A 128 30.37 -11.74 9.84
C GLY A 128 29.79 -13.16 10.03
N GLN A 129 29.36 -13.55 11.22
CA GLN A 129 28.77 -14.88 11.44
C GLN A 129 27.54 -15.13 10.57
N ILE A 130 27.50 -16.29 9.91
CA ILE A 130 26.46 -16.67 8.97
C ILE A 130 25.40 -17.53 9.68
N PHE A 131 24.12 -17.18 9.49
CA PHE A 131 22.99 -17.93 10.04
C PHE A 131 22.08 -18.43 8.94
N HIS A 132 21.49 -19.62 9.10
CA HIS A 132 20.47 -20.16 8.18
C HIS A 132 19.02 -19.81 8.61
N SER A 133 18.88 -18.92 9.60
CA SER A 133 17.60 -18.40 10.10
C SER A 133 17.74 -16.92 10.48
N TYR A 134 16.84 -16.09 9.95
CA TYR A 134 16.83 -14.65 10.20
C TYR A 134 16.65 -14.32 11.68
N THR A 135 15.74 -15.01 12.37
CA THR A 135 15.46 -14.81 13.80
C THR A 135 16.69 -15.11 14.66
N ARG A 136 17.46 -16.14 14.31
CA ARG A 136 18.68 -16.52 15.05
C ARG A 136 19.78 -15.48 14.90
N MET A 137 19.96 -14.92 13.70
CA MET A 137 20.87 -13.80 13.45
C MET A 137 20.47 -12.55 14.26
N LEU A 138 19.18 -12.23 14.34
CA LEU A 138 18.70 -11.09 15.13
C LEU A 138 18.96 -11.25 16.63
N TYR A 139 18.78 -12.44 17.19
CA TYR A 139 19.09 -12.70 18.60
C TYR A 139 20.60 -12.57 18.87
N HIS A 140 21.42 -13.18 18.00
CA HIS A 140 22.87 -13.02 18.08
C HIS A 140 23.30 -11.54 18.05
N ARG A 141 22.68 -10.71 17.20
CA ARG A 141 23.02 -9.28 17.10
C ARG A 141 22.83 -8.52 18.41
N ARG A 142 21.91 -8.96 19.28
CA ARG A 142 21.68 -8.33 20.59
C ARG A 142 22.84 -8.55 21.56
N ASN A 143 23.64 -9.59 21.38
CA ASN A 143 24.82 -9.85 22.22
C ASN A 143 25.98 -8.89 21.93
N HIS A 144 26.00 -8.23 20.77
CA HIS A 144 26.99 -7.17 20.45
C HIS A 144 26.58 -5.80 21.03
N GLN A 145 25.41 -5.70 21.65
CA GLN A 145 24.90 -4.48 22.29
C GLN A 145 25.08 -4.50 23.82
N LYS A 146 25.83 -5.48 24.33
CA LYS A 146 26.33 -5.55 25.70
C LYS A 146 27.81 -5.24 25.68
#